data_AF-A0A6V8SS30-F1
#
_entry.id   AF-A0A6V8SS30-F1
#
_cell.length_a   1.000
_cell.length_b   1.000
_cell.length_c   1.000
_cell.angle_alpha   90.00
_cell.angle_beta   90.00
_cell.angle_gamma   90.00
#
_symmetry.space_group_name_H-M   'P 1'
#
loop_
_entity.id
_entity.type
_entity.pdbx_description
1 polymer ?
#
loop_
_entity_poly.entity_id
_entity_poly.type
_entity_poly.pdbx_seq_one_letter_code
_entity_poly.pdbx_strand_id
1 'polypeptide(L)' 'MVWDKMKELNLDDKIEEHLKDVSQRDSNAVEDVITDSDMLQEVKELIHQGMDPRRIGEQLGLSVRQVNIVKDMLGKM' A
#
# COMPACT_ATOMS: atom_id res chain seq x y z
N MET A 1 -3.14 -9.89 15.92
CA MET A 1 -1.76 -10.28 15.55
C MET A 1 -1.23 -9.76 14.21
N VAL A 2 -2.04 -9.13 13.34
CA VAL A 2 -1.52 -8.25 12.25
C VAL A 2 -1.75 -6.78 12.63
N TRP A 3 -2.97 -6.46 13.08
CA TRP A 3 -3.35 -5.19 13.72
C TRP A 3 -2.47 -4.75 14.90
N ASP A 4 -1.90 -5.70 15.66
CA ASP A 4 -1.08 -5.37 16.82
C ASP A 4 0.33 -4.89 16.43
N LYS A 5 0.87 -5.33 15.28
CA LYS A 5 2.18 -4.89 14.78
C LYS A 5 2.09 -3.54 14.06
N MET A 6 0.95 -3.28 13.42
CA MET A 6 0.66 -2.02 12.76
C MET A 6 0.65 -0.87 13.79
N LYS A 7 0.05 -1.10 14.97
CA LYS A 7 0.03 -0.15 16.09
C LYS A 7 1.39 0.27 16.62
N GLU A 8 2.40 -0.58 16.48
CA GLU A 8 3.77 -0.25 16.90
C GLU A 8 4.43 0.80 16.00
N LEU A 9 3.93 1.02 14.77
CA LEU A 9 4.51 1.94 13.80
C LEU A 9 3.78 3.29 13.67
N ASN A 10 2.69 3.54 14.41
CA ASN A 10 1.84 4.75 14.28
C ASN A 10 1.28 4.97 12.85
N LEU A 11 1.25 3.94 12.02
CA LEU A 11 0.81 4.02 10.63
C LEU A 11 -0.70 3.88 10.46
N ASP A 12 -1.34 3.28 11.46
CA ASP A 12 -2.72 2.79 11.37
C ASP A 12 -3.72 3.91 11.21
N ASP A 13 -3.64 4.93 12.08
CA ASP A 13 -4.65 6.00 12.12
C ASP A 13 -4.68 6.80 10.81
N LYS A 14 -3.51 7.02 10.19
CA LYS A 14 -3.41 7.75 8.91
C LYS A 14 -3.87 6.91 7.73
N ILE A 15 -3.55 5.62 7.74
CA ILE A 15 -3.90 4.73 6.65
C ILE A 15 -5.40 4.41 6.67
N GLU A 16 -5.97 4.16 7.85
CA GLU A 16 -7.39 3.83 8.01
C GLU A 16 -8.30 4.99 7.54
N GLU A 17 -7.91 6.25 7.80
CA GLU A 17 -8.63 7.41 7.24
C GLU A 17 -8.55 7.49 5.71
N HIS A 18 -7.41 7.13 5.11
CA HIS A 18 -7.22 7.19 3.65
C HIS A 18 -7.86 6.02 2.90
N LEU A 19 -8.03 4.87 3.55
CA LEU A 19 -8.73 3.71 2.97
C LEU A 19 -10.24 3.95 2.81
N LYS A 20 -10.85 4.81 3.63
CA LYS A 20 -12.30 5.11 3.59
C LYS A 20 -12.77 5.72 2.26
N ASP A 21 -11.88 6.40 1.52
CA ASP A 21 -12.16 7.01 0.22
C ASP A 21 -11.93 6.05 -0.97
N VAL A 22 -11.41 4.85 -0.71
CA VAL A 22 -11.09 3.85 -1.73
C VAL A 22 -12.27 2.91 -1.92
N SER A 23 -12.51 2.44 -3.16
CA SER A 23 -13.58 1.46 -3.41
C SER A 23 -13.34 0.20 -2.57
N GLN A 24 -14.40 -0.43 -2.07
CA GLN A 24 -14.29 -1.56 -1.14
C GLN A 24 -13.41 -2.72 -1.68
N ARG A 25 -13.40 -2.91 -3.00
CA ARG A 25 -12.54 -3.91 -3.69
C ARG A 25 -11.08 -3.47 -3.79
N ASP A 26 -10.84 -2.18 -4.03
CA ASP A 26 -9.50 -1.62 -4.06
C ASP A 26 -8.91 -1.56 -2.64
N SER A 27 -9.74 -1.31 -1.62
CA SER A 27 -9.34 -1.22 -0.21
C SER A 27 -8.76 -2.53 0.29
N ASN A 28 -9.38 -3.68 0.00
CA ASN A 28 -8.87 -4.97 0.49
C ASN A 28 -7.47 -5.29 -0.07
N ALA A 29 -7.28 -5.15 -1.39
CA ALA A 29 -6.00 -5.45 -2.02
C ALA A 29 -4.90 -4.46 -1.59
N VAL A 30 -5.27 -3.21 -1.35
CA VAL A 30 -4.35 -2.21 -0.81
C VAL A 30 -4.02 -2.52 0.65
N GLU A 31 -5.00 -2.90 1.46
CA GLU A 31 -4.85 -3.31 2.86
C GLU A 31 -3.90 -4.51 2.99
N ASP A 32 -4.06 -5.51 2.13
CA ASP A 32 -3.16 -6.68 2.09
C ASP A 32 -1.70 -6.25 1.85
N VAL A 33 -1.46 -5.29 0.94
CA VAL A 33 -0.11 -4.80 0.61
C VAL A 33 0.51 -3.97 1.73
N ILE A 34 -0.27 -3.14 2.42
CA ILE A 34 0.25 -2.29 3.51
C ILE A 34 0.42 -3.06 4.82
N THR A 35 -0.35 -4.13 5.03
CA THR A 35 -0.30 -4.99 6.21
C THR A 35 0.82 -6.03 6.11
N ASP A 36 1.22 -6.38 4.89
CA ASP A 36 2.39 -7.20 4.61
C ASP A 36 3.64 -6.32 4.50
N SER A 37 4.54 -6.43 5.50
CA SER A 37 5.78 -5.66 5.56
C SER A 37 6.73 -5.94 4.39
N ASP A 38 6.73 -7.17 3.87
CA ASP A 38 7.62 -7.56 2.79
C ASP A 38 7.11 -6.98 1.46
N MET A 39 5.79 -7.08 1.21
CA MET A 39 5.18 -6.47 0.03
C MET A 39 5.26 -4.95 0.05
N LEU A 40 5.01 -4.30 1.20
CA LEU A 40 5.11 -2.85 1.32
C LEU A 40 6.54 -2.36 1.03
N GLN A 41 7.54 -3.10 1.52
CA GLN A 41 8.94 -2.77 1.28
C GLN A 41 9.32 -3.00 -0.19
N GLU A 42 8.84 -4.07 -0.81
CA GLU A 42 9.04 -4.32 -2.24
C GLU A 42 8.43 -3.18 -3.07
N VAL A 43 7.19 -2.77 -2.81
CA VAL A 43 6.54 -1.62 -3.49
C VAL A 43 7.36 -0.35 -3.31
N LYS A 44 7.85 -0.08 -2.09
CA LYS A 44 8.67 1.08 -1.79
C LYS A 44 9.99 1.08 -2.57
N GLU A 45 10.65 -0.06 -2.69
CA GLU A 45 11.88 -0.21 -3.47
C GLU A 45 11.63 -0.02 -4.97
N LEU A 46 10.57 -0.62 -5.52
CA LEU A 46 10.20 -0.47 -6.92
C LEU A 46 9.87 1.00 -7.27
N ILE A 47 9.18 1.70 -6.37
CA ILE A 47 8.92 3.15 -6.53
C ILE A 47 10.23 3.95 -6.48
N HIS A 48 11.14 3.65 -5.54
CA HIS A 48 12.43 4.33 -5.44
C HIS A 48 13.32 4.10 -6.67
N GLN A 49 13.22 2.93 -7.30
CA GLN A 49 13.89 2.62 -8.56
C GLN A 49 13.28 3.35 -9.77
N GLY A 50 12.21 4.14 -9.57
CA GLY A 50 11.53 4.87 -10.63
C GLY A 50 10.67 3.99 -11.53
N MET A 51 10.25 2.82 -11.06
CA MET A 51 9.44 1.90 -11.85
C MET A 51 8.02 2.47 -12.07
N ASP A 52 7.48 2.25 -13.28
CA ASP A 52 6.13 2.69 -13.63
C ASP A 52 5.06 1.90 -12.84
N PRO A 53 4.01 2.56 -12.33
CA PRO A 53 2.94 1.90 -11.58
C PRO A 53 2.26 0.74 -12.30
N ARG A 54 2.24 0.72 -13.65
CA ARG A 54 1.75 -0.43 -14.42
C ARG A 54 2.61 -1.65 -14.24
N ARG A 55 3.93 -1.50 -14.28
CA ARG A 55 4.88 -2.62 -14.11
C ARG A 55 4.85 -3.16 -12.70
N ILE A 56 4.77 -2.27 -11.71
CA ILE A 56 4.60 -2.65 -10.30
C ILE A 56 3.30 -3.44 -10.14
N GLY A 57 2.22 -2.97 -10.78
CA GLY A 57 0.93 -3.66 -10.78
C GLY A 57 0.99 -5.06 -11.41
N GLU A 58 1.63 -5.18 -12.58
CA GLU A 58 1.82 -6.48 -13.24
C GLU A 58 2.67 -7.45 -12.40
N GLN A 59 3.71 -6.97 -11.73
CA GLN A 59 4.60 -7.80 -10.91
C GLN A 59 3.92 -8.29 -9.63
N LEU A 60 3.10 -7.43 -9.00
CA LEU A 60 2.48 -7.70 -7.71
C LEU A 60 1.01 -8.13 -7.81
N GLY A 61 0.48 -8.27 -9.03
CA GLY A 61 -0.94 -8.59 -9.25
C GLY A 61 -1.91 -7.48 -8.85
N LEU A 62 -1.43 -6.23 -8.80
CA LEU A 62 -2.21 -5.05 -8.46
C LEU A 62 -2.64 -4.28 -9.70
N SER A 63 -3.75 -3.55 -9.60
CA SER A 63 -4.11 -2.56 -10.60
C SER A 63 -3.26 -1.29 -10.45
N VAL A 64 -3.07 -0.56 -11.55
CA VAL A 64 -2.40 0.75 -11.57
C VAL A 64 -2.97 1.71 -10.51
N ARG A 65 -4.30 1.65 -10.31
CA ARG A 65 -4.99 2.48 -9.33
C ARG A 65 -4.57 2.14 -7.90
N GLN A 66 -4.52 0.85 -7.56
CA GLN A 66 -4.11 0.37 -6.25
C GLN A 66 -2.65 0.73 -5.97
N VAL A 67 -1.75 0.58 -6.96
CA VAL A 67 -0.35 0.99 -6.82
C VAL A 67 -0.23 2.49 -6.55
N ASN A 68 -0.99 3.33 -7.26
CA ASN A 68 -0.98 4.77 -7.01
C ASN A 68 -1.50 5.13 -5.61
N ILE A 69 -2.51 4.41 -5.11
CA ILE A 69 -3.02 4.58 -3.75
C ILE A 69 -1.93 4.24 -2.72
N VAL A 70 -1.25 3.10 -2.87
CA VAL A 70 -0.13 2.71 -1.98
C VAL A 70 1.01 3.73 -2.06
N LYS A 71 1.36 4.20 -3.25
CA LYS A 71 2.38 5.23 -3.47
C LYS A 71 2.02 6.55 -2.78
N ASP A 72 0.78 7.01 -2.91
CA ASP A 72 0.30 8.24 -2.27
C ASP A 72 0.33 8.11 -0.74
N MET A 73 0.04 6.92 -0.20
CA MET A 73 0.17 6.66 1.23
C MET A 73 1.64 6.67 1.68
N LEU A 74 2.53 5.99 0.95
CA LEU A 74 3.97 5.97 1.25
C LEU A 74 4.60 7.37 1.18
N GLY A 75 4.11 8.26 0.31
CA GLY A 75 4.60 9.64 0.22
C GLY A 75 4.12 10.57 1.34
N LYS A 76 3.11 10.18 2.11
CA LYS A 76 2.54 10.93 3.25
C LYS A 76 2.99 10.39 4.62
N MET A 77 3.66 9.25 4.64
CA MET A 77 4.30 8.62 5.79
C MET A 77 5.68 9.21 6.03
#